data_AF-A0A6N8FR36-F1
#
_entry.id   AF-A0A6N8FR36-F1
#
_cell.length_a   1.000
_cell.length_b   1.000
_cell.length_c   1.000
_cell.angle_alpha   90.00
_cell.angle_beta   90.00
_cell.angle_gamma   90.00
#
_symmetry.space_group_name_H-M   'P 1'
#
loop_
_entity.id
_entity.type
_entity.pdbx_description
1 polymer ?
#
loop_
_entity_poly.entity_id
_entity_poly.type
_entity_poly.pdbx_seq_one_letter_code
_entity_poly.pdbx_strand_id
1 'polypeptide(L)' 'MDSSSYLSNLSTNELVERFKEATFKGRPPRELMEELAKRPGVAFIQATDTSEVTLEKARTAIQQVESVDR' A
#
# COMPACT_ATOMS: atom_id res chain seq x y z
N MET A 1 -6.59 -10.34 -20.24
CA MET A 1 -6.83 -10.48 -18.79
C MET A 1 -6.64 -9.11 -18.19
N ASP A 2 -7.70 -8.50 -17.66
CA ASP A 2 -7.60 -7.19 -17.00
C ASP A 2 -6.74 -7.31 -15.75
N SER A 3 -5.58 -6.65 -15.76
CA SER A 3 -4.63 -6.58 -14.66
C SER A 3 -5.30 -6.16 -13.33
N SER A 4 -6.31 -5.30 -13.41
CA SER A 4 -7.09 -4.81 -12.26
C SER A 4 -7.87 -5.93 -11.55
N SER A 5 -8.50 -6.83 -12.30
CA SER A 5 -9.26 -7.95 -11.71
C SER A 5 -8.36 -9.01 -11.05
N TYR A 6 -7.09 -9.06 -11.44
CA TYR A 6 -6.14 -9.99 -10.85
C TYR A 6 -5.59 -9.48 -9.52
N LEU A 7 -5.24 -8.20 -9.45
CA LEU A 7 -4.65 -7.59 -8.25
C LEU A 7 -5.63 -7.50 -7.08
N SER A 8 -6.93 -7.31 -7.34
CA SER A 8 -7.96 -7.26 -6.30
C SER A 8 -8.06 -8.54 -5.48
N ASN A 9 -7.76 -9.69 -6.10
CA ASN A 9 -7.87 -11.02 -5.49
C ASN A 9 -6.65 -11.42 -4.65
N LEU A 10 -5.58 -10.62 -4.66
CA LEU A 10 -4.36 -10.91 -3.92
C LEU A 10 -4.48 -10.41 -2.48
N SER A 11 -3.81 -11.12 -1.57
CA SER A 11 -3.63 -10.64 -0.20
C SER A 11 -2.75 -9.39 -0.16
N THR A 12 -2.88 -8.61 0.92
CA THR A 12 -2.03 -7.43 1.14
C THR A 12 -0.54 -7.80 1.12
N ASN A 13 -0.15 -8.94 1.69
CA ASN A 13 1.23 -9.41 1.70
C ASN A 13 1.74 -9.70 0.28
N GLU A 14 0.94 -10.38 -0.56
CA GLU A 14 1.32 -10.65 -1.95
C GLU A 14 1.46 -9.37 -2.77
N LEU A 15 0.59 -8.39 -2.56
CA LEU A 15 0.69 -7.08 -3.20
C LEU A 15 1.96 -6.34 -2.78
N VAL A 16 2.33 -6.40 -1.50
CA VAL A 16 3.56 -5.79 -0.96
C VAL A 16 4.81 -6.45 -1.56
N GLU A 17 4.87 -7.77 -1.64
CA GLU A 17 6.02 -8.46 -2.26
C GLU A 17 6.18 -8.07 -3.72
N ARG A 18 5.09 -8.02 -4.49
CA ARG A 18 5.14 -7.55 -5.88
C ARG A 18 5.55 -6.10 -6.00
N PHE A 19 5.12 -5.26 -5.07
CA PHE A 19 5.53 -3.85 -5.05
C PHE A 19 7.03 -3.72 -4.80
N LYS A 20 7.59 -4.50 -3.87
CA LYS A 20 9.05 -4.56 -3.62
C LYS A 20 9.80 -5.00 -4.87
N GLU A 21 9.38 -6.11 -5.49
CA GLU A 21 10.00 -6.62 -6.72
C GLU A 21 9.96 -5.60 -7.87
N ALA A 22 8.81 -4.94 -8.07
CA ALA A 22 8.66 -3.98 -9.14
C ALA A 22 9.43 -2.67 -8.88
N THR A 23 9.54 -2.26 -7.62
CA THR A 23 10.37 -1.12 -7.20
C THR A 23 11.85 -1.44 -7.37
N PHE A 24 12.29 -2.66 -7.06
CA PHE A 24 13.67 -3.08 -7.29
C PHE A 24 14.05 -3.03 -8.78
N LYS A 25 13.10 -3.31 -9.68
CA LYS A 25 13.27 -3.23 -11.13
C LYS A 25 13.09 -1.82 -11.71
N GLY A 26 12.74 -0.83 -10.88
CA GLY A 26 12.52 0.55 -11.29
C GLY A 26 11.29 1.16 -10.63
N ARG A 27 10.19 1.30 -11.38
CA ARG A 27 8.96 1.89 -10.87
C ARG A 27 7.82 0.87 -10.82
N PRO A 28 7.14 0.71 -9.68
CA PRO A 28 5.99 -0.17 -9.59
C PRO A 28 4.84 0.31 -10.51
N PRO A 29 4.08 -0.61 -11.12
CA PRO A 29 2.90 -0.26 -11.92
C PRO A 29 1.90 0.56 -11.12
N ARG A 30 1.23 1.50 -11.79
CA ARG A 30 0.24 2.39 -11.16
C ARG A 30 -0.90 1.61 -10.52
N GLU A 31 -1.44 0.60 -11.21
CA GLU A 31 -2.54 -0.25 -10.73
C GLU A 31 -2.18 -0.98 -9.42
N LEU A 32 -0.93 -1.42 -9.28
CA LEU A 32 -0.44 -2.06 -8.06
C LEU A 32 -0.37 -1.07 -6.88
N MET A 33 0.09 0.15 -7.15
CA MET A 33 0.10 1.21 -6.13
C MET A 33 -1.32 1.59 -5.71
N GLU A 34 -2.25 1.71 -6.66
CA GLU A 34 -3.66 2.01 -6.40
C GLU A 34 -4.35 0.92 -5.59
N GLU A 35 -4.08 -0.36 -5.89
CA GLU A 35 -4.63 -1.47 -5.09
C GLU A 35 -4.04 -1.51 -3.68
N LEU A 36 -2.74 -1.28 -3.51
CA LEU A 36 -2.12 -1.18 -2.18
C LEU A 36 -2.65 0.00 -1.36
N ALA A 37 -2.92 1.14 -1.99
CA ALA A 37 -3.46 2.32 -1.32
C ALA A 37 -4.89 2.12 -0.76
N LYS A 38 -5.62 1.12 -1.28
CA LYS A 38 -6.94 0.73 -0.78
C LYS A 38 -6.86 -0.24 0.40
N ARG A 39 -5.69 -0.83 0.67
CA ARG A 39 -5.56 -1.85 1.72
C ARG A 39 -5.43 -1.18 3.09
N PRO A 40 -6.24 -1.62 4.09
CA PRO A 40 -6.08 -1.12 5.45
C PRO A 40 -4.69 -1.51 5.98
N GLY A 41 -4.09 -0.63 6.78
CA GLY A 41 -2.76 -0.87 7.37
C GLY A 41 -1.58 -0.59 6.45
N VAL A 42 -1.80 -0.12 5.22
CA VAL A 42 -0.74 0.29 4.30
C VAL A 42 -0.61 1.81 4.27
N ALA A 43 0.59 2.32 4.58
CA ALA A 43 0.93 3.74 4.46
C ALA A 43 2.09 3.94 3.49
N PHE A 44 1.93 4.88 2.55
CA PHE A 44 3.01 5.30 1.66
C PHE A 44 3.74 6.51 2.26
N ILE A 45 5.01 6.31 2.60
CA ILE A 45 5.89 7.36 3.11
C ILE A 45 6.84 7.78 1.99
N GLN A 46 6.98 9.10 1.81
CA GLN A 46 7.93 9.69 0.89
C GLN A 46 9.19 10.11 1.65
N ALA A 47 10.36 10.04 1.01
CA ALA A 47 11.62 10.45 1.62
C ALA A 47 11.64 11.96 1.99
N THR A 48 10.77 12.75 1.36
CA THR A 48 10.59 14.19 1.63
C THR A 48 9.59 14.48 2.74
N ASP A 49 8.87 13.47 3.26
CA ASP A 49 7.96 13.67 4.36
C ASP A 49 8.73 14.08 5.63
N THR A 50 8.17 15.02 6.40
CA THR A 50 8.68 15.29 7.73
C THR A 50 8.35 14.13 8.67
N SER A 51 9.04 14.06 9.81
CA SER A 51 8.73 13.07 10.84
C SER A 51 7.29 13.16 11.34
N GLU A 52 6.73 14.38 11.41
CA GLU A 52 5.34 14.63 11.79
C GLU A 52 4.35 14.05 10.77
N VAL A 53 4.54 14.35 9.49
CA VAL A 53 3.71 13.80 8.40
C VAL A 53 3.81 12.27 8.33
N THR A 54 5.01 11.74 8.53
CA THR A 54 5.24 10.29 8.59
C THR A 54 4.44 9.64 9.73
N LEU A 55 4.49 10.24 10.92
CA LEU A 55 3.76 9.77 12.09
C LEU A 55 2.24 9.85 11.89
N GLU A 56 1.74 10.92 11.29
CA GLU A 56 0.32 11.06 10.96
C GLU A 56 -0.15 9.96 10.02
N LYS A 57 0.57 9.74 8.90
CA LYS A 57 0.27 8.67 7.95
C LYS A 57 0.27 7.28 8.60
N ALA A 58 1.24 7.01 9.47
CA ALA A 58 1.30 5.76 10.21
C ALA A 58 0.11 5.58 11.14
N ARG A 59 -0.29 6.63 11.88
CA ARG A 59 -1.47 6.59 12.77
C ARG A 59 -2.76 6.32 11.99
N THR A 60 -2.96 6.98 10.86
CA THR A 60 -4.13 6.76 10.01
C THR A 60 -4.21 5.32 9.52
N ALA A 61 -3.09 4.75 9.08
CA ALA A 61 -3.07 3.35 8.64
C ALA A 61 -3.41 2.36 9.76
N ILE A 62 -2.94 2.61 10.99
CA ILE A 62 -3.28 1.79 12.17
C ILE A 62 -4.78 1.89 12.48
N GLN A 63 -5.34 3.10 12.52
CA GLN A 63 -6.77 3.32 12.79
C GLN A 63 -7.68 2.62 11.78
N GLN A 64 -7.27 2.55 10.51
CA GLN A 64 -8.04 1.84 9.48
C GLN A 64 -8.11 0.34 9.74
N VAL A 65 -7.05 -0.28 10.27
CA VAL A 65 -7.08 -1.70 10.66
C VAL A 65 -8.01 -1.89 11.85
N GLU A 66 -7.87 -1.07 12.89
CA GLU A 66 -8.70 -1.16 14.11
C GLU A 66 -10.20 -0.94 13.83
N SER A 67 -10.54 -0.19 12.78
CA SER A 67 -11.92 0.06 12.37
C SER A 67 -12.54 -1.09 11.57
N VAL A 68 -11.73 -1.96 10.97
CA VAL A 68 -12.19 -3.15 10.21
C VAL A 68 -12.42 -4.34 11.14
N ASP A 69 -11.71 -4.42 12.26
CA ASP A 69 -11.86 -5.49 13.27
C ASP A 69 -13.03 -5.27 14.27
N ARG A 70 -13.82 -4.21 14.10
CA ARG A 70 -15.02 -3.89 14.91
C ARG A 70 -16.30 -4.13 14.12
#